data_AF-A0A7J2NNM4-F1
#
_entry.id   AF-A0A7J2NNM4-F1
#
_cell.length_a   1.000
_cell.length_b   1.000
_cell.length_c   1.000
_cell.angle_alpha   90.00
_cell.angle_beta   90.00
_cell.angle_gamma   90.00
#
_symmetry.space_group_name_H-M   'P 1'
#
loop_
_entity.id
_entity.type
_entity.pdbx_description
1 polymer ?
#
loop_
_entity_poly.entity_id
_entity_poly.type
_entity_poly.pdbx_seq_one_letter_code
_entity_poly.pdbx_strand_id
1 'polypeptide(L)' 'MVNLVEDWQAIEEYAGDKQGFYQILQGGKGVEIRVTVGKLGYKQSFDNSKDPLLERIIKFCGFQNYVKISENIRDEQFFK' A
#
# COMPACT_ATOMS: atom_id res chain seq x y z
N MET A 1 8.34 10.88 8.40
CA MET A 1 9.40 10.40 7.49
C MET A 1 9.26 8.90 7.35
N VAL A 2 8.70 8.49 6.21
CA VAL A 2 8.50 7.10 5.83
C VAL A 2 9.61 6.68 4.87
N ASN A 3 10.17 5.49 5.05
CA ASN A 3 11.15 4.91 4.16
C ASN A 3 10.42 4.03 3.15
N LEU A 4 10.48 4.41 1.87
CA LEU A 4 9.91 3.60 0.80
C LEU A 4 10.78 2.37 0.58
N VAL A 5 10.15 1.20 0.57
CA VAL A 5 10.77 -0.07 0.24
C VAL A 5 10.23 -0.57 -1.09
N GLU A 6 11.10 -1.22 -1.87
CA GLU A 6 10.74 -1.79 -3.18
C GLU A 6 10.14 -3.19 -3.06
N ASP A 7 10.49 -3.93 -2.02
CA ASP A 7 10.01 -5.29 -1.79
C ASP A 7 8.82 -5.29 -0.83
N TRP A 8 7.69 -5.83 -1.30
CA TRP A 8 6.50 -6.01 -0.48
C TRP A 8 6.75 -6.92 0.73
N GLN A 9 7.63 -7.92 0.61
CA GLN A 9 7.91 -8.84 1.71
C GLN A 9 8.47 -8.10 2.94
N ALA A 10 9.23 -7.02 2.74
CA ALA A 10 9.73 -6.19 3.83
C ALA A 10 8.59 -5.52 4.61
N ILE A 11 7.47 -5.17 3.97
CA ILE A 11 6.28 -4.65 4.68
C ILE A 11 5.65 -5.74 5.55
N GLU A 12 5.44 -6.94 4.99
CA GLU A 12 4.79 -8.03 5.71
C GLU A 12 5.57 -8.44 6.96
N GLU A 13 6.91 -8.55 6.85
CA GLU A 13 7.79 -8.87 7.97
C GLU A 13 7.84 -7.74 9.01
N TYR A 14 7.84 -6.48 8.55
CA TYR A 14 7.93 -5.32 9.43
C TYR A 14 6.61 -5.01 10.18
N ALA A 15 5.48 -5.36 9.59
CA ALA A 15 4.17 -4.96 10.08
C ALA A 15 3.93 -5.35 11.54
N GLY A 16 4.13 -6.62 11.89
CA GLY A 16 3.81 -7.12 13.23
C GLY A 16 2.39 -6.73 13.64
N ASP A 17 2.27 -6.02 14.76
CA ASP A 17 1.03 -5.49 15.34
C ASP A 17 0.75 -4.01 14.99
N LYS A 18 1.56 -3.41 14.12
CA LYS A 18 1.46 -1.98 13.79
C LYS A 18 0.21 -1.72 12.96
N GLN A 19 -0.44 -0.59 13.24
CA GLN A 19 -1.45 -0.05 12.35
C GLN A 19 -0.82 0.54 11.09
N GLY A 20 -1.61 0.53 10.02
CA GLY A 20 -1.21 1.02 8.71
C GLY A 20 -2.37 1.65 7.96
N PHE A 21 -2.01 2.36 6.90
CA PHE A 21 -2.94 2.97 5.96
C PHE A 21 -2.65 2.43 4.58
N TYR A 22 -3.69 2.29 3.76
CA TYR A 22 -3.50 1.96 2.35
C TYR A 22 -4.45 2.75 1.45
N GLN A 23 -4.04 2.97 0.22
CA GLN A 23 -4.79 3.70 -0.78
C GLN A 23 -4.70 2.92 -2.10
N ILE A 24 -5.83 2.83 -2.80
CA ILE A 24 -5.91 2.22 -4.13
C ILE A 24 -6.41 3.30 -5.08
N LEU A 25 -5.60 3.65 -6.07
CA LEU A 25 -5.92 4.63 -7.09
C LEU A 25 -6.16 3.89 -8.41
N GLN A 26 -7.37 4.00 -8.94
CA GLN A 26 -7.69 3.51 -10.29
C GLN A 26 -7.50 4.68 -11.27
N GLY A 27 -6.55 4.53 -12.19
CA GLY A 27 -6.23 5.52 -13.23
C GLY A 27 -6.22 4.87 -14.61
N GLY A 28 -6.31 5.68 -15.68
CA GLY A 28 -6.71 5.24 -17.02
C GLY A 28 -6.00 4.03 -17.67
N LYS A 29 -4.84 3.57 -17.18
CA LYS A 29 -4.15 2.36 -17.68
C LYS A 29 -3.79 1.32 -16.60
N GLY A 30 -4.16 1.53 -15.34
CA GLY A 30 -3.73 0.63 -14.27
C GLY A 30 -4.24 0.99 -12.88
N VAL A 31 -3.80 0.21 -11.91
CA VAL A 31 -4.07 0.37 -10.48
C VAL A 31 -2.78 0.69 -9.76
N GLU A 32 -2.73 1.80 -9.04
CA GLU A 32 -1.64 2.08 -8.11
C GLU A 32 -2.11 1.74 -6.69
N ILE A 33 -1.28 1.00 -5.95
CA ILE A 33 -1.46 0.76 -4.53
C ILE A 33 -0.36 1.45 -3.73
N ARG A 34 -0.76 2.05 -2.62
CA ARG A 34 0.15 2.64 -1.64
C ARG A 34 -0.18 2.09 -0.27
N VAL A 35 0.84 1.77 0.51
CA VAL A 35 0.70 1.24 1.87
C VAL A 35 1.72 1.95 2.76
N THR A 36 1.32 2.36 3.96
CA THR A 36 2.24 2.80 5.02
C THR A 36 2.01 1.97 6.26
N VAL A 37 3.11 1.58 6.92
CA VAL A 37 3.09 0.85 8.18
C VAL A 37 4.24 1.36 9.03
N GLY A 38 3.94 1.97 10.18
CA GLY A 38 4.95 2.59 11.04
C GLY A 38 5.84 3.58 10.28
N LYS A 39 7.11 3.21 10.05
CA LYS A 39 8.10 4.03 9.32
C LYS A 39 8.40 3.52 7.92
N LEU A 40 7.71 2.49 7.43
CA LEU A 40 7.90 1.96 6.08
C LEU A 40 6.70 2.27 5.20
N GLY A 41 6.99 2.43 3.92
CA GLY A 41 5.99 2.66 2.89
C GLY A 41 6.27 1.82 1.67
N TYR A 42 5.23 1.45 0.95
CA TYR A 42 5.31 0.71 -0.29
C TYR A 42 4.40 1.38 -1.32
N LYS A 43 4.86 1.49 -2.55
CA LYS A 43 4.13 2.05 -3.68
C LYS A 43 4.41 1.20 -4.90
N GLN A 44 3.36 0.74 -5.57
CA GLN A 44 3.50 -0.02 -6.80
C GLN A 44 2.33 0.25 -7.75
N SER A 45 2.63 0.33 -9.04
CA SER A 45 1.66 0.41 -10.11
C SER A 45 1.54 -0.93 -10.83
N PHE A 46 0.30 -1.30 -11.15
CA PHE A 46 -0.07 -2.53 -11.84
C PHE A 46 -0.88 -2.20 -13.07
N ASP A 47 -0.54 -2.77 -14.22
CA ASP A 47 -1.35 -2.61 -15.44
C ASP A 47 -2.65 -3.42 -15.38
N ASN A 48 -2.65 -4.50 -14.59
CA ASN A 48 -3.77 -5.43 -14.44
C ASN A 48 -4.34 -5.37 -13.01
N SER A 49 -5.65 -5.12 -12.89
CA SER A 49 -6.35 -5.14 -11.60
C SER A 49 -6.46 -6.54 -10.97
N LYS A 50 -6.10 -7.59 -11.70
CA LYS A 50 -6.05 -8.98 -11.24
C LYS A 50 -4.62 -9.48 -11.00
N ASP A 51 -3.67 -8.58 -10.82
CA ASP A 51 -2.30 -8.97 -10.49
C ASP A 51 -2.26 -9.75 -9.16
N PRO A 52 -1.60 -10.93 -9.09
CA PRO A 52 -1.54 -11.73 -7.86
C PRO A 52 -0.90 -10.99 -6.67
N LEU A 53 0.09 -10.13 -6.92
CA LEU A 53 0.73 -9.34 -5.88
C LEU A 53 -0.23 -8.24 -5.39
N LEU A 54 -0.96 -7.58 -6.28
CA LEU A 54 -2.00 -6.63 -5.89
C LEU A 54 -3.05 -7.28 -4.99
N GLU A 55 -3.55 -8.46 -5.36
CA GLU A 55 -4.51 -9.22 -4.55
C GLU A 55 -3.95 -9.60 -3.18
N ARG A 56 -2.67 -10.03 -3.12
CA ARG A 56 -1.97 -10.33 -1.87
C ARG A 56 -1.90 -9.10 -0.97
N ILE A 57 -1.51 -7.94 -1.50
CA ILE A 57 -1.40 -6.70 -0.74
C ILE A 57 -2.77 -6.30 -0.17
N ILE A 58 -3.83 -6.35 -0.97
CA ILE A 58 -5.19 -5.98 -0.53
C ILE A 58 -5.68 -6.93 0.57
N LYS A 59 -5.48 -8.24 0.41
CA LYS A 59 -5.83 -9.23 1.44
C LYS A 59 -5.07 -9.00 2.73
N PHE A 60 -3.77 -8.73 2.64
CA PHE A 60 -2.94 -8.43 3.80
C PHE A 60 -3.44 -7.19 4.55
N CYS A 61 -3.67 -6.08 3.84
CA CYS A 61 -4.17 -4.85 4.44
C CYS A 61 -5.54 -5.05 5.13
N GLY A 62 -6.43 -5.84 4.51
CA GLY A 62 -7.71 -6.21 5.10
C GLY A 62 -7.55 -7.07 6.36
N PHE A 63 -6.71 -8.11 6.33
CA PHE A 63 -6.42 -8.98 7.47
C PHE A 63 -5.83 -8.21 8.66
N GLN A 64 -4.94 -7.26 8.39
CA GLN A 64 -4.31 -6.40 9.41
C GLN A 64 -5.20 -5.24 9.88
N ASN A 65 -6.43 -5.12 9.36
CA ASN A 65 -7.36 -4.02 9.65
C ASN A 65 -6.76 -2.62 9.36
N TYR A 66 -5.97 -2.50 8.29
CA TYR A 66 -5.43 -1.21 7.87
C TYR A 66 -6.55 -0.30 7.38
N VAL A 67 -6.37 1.00 7.62
CA VAL A 67 -7.37 2.00 7.24
C VAL A 67 -7.22 2.32 5.76
N LYS A 68 -8.30 2.10 5.00
CA LYS A 68 -8.36 2.49 3.59
C LYS A 68 -8.60 3.99 3.46
N ILE A 69 -7.70 4.68 2.78
CA ILE A 69 -7.85 6.08 2.41
C ILE A 69 -8.63 6.17 1.10
N SER A 70 -9.78 6.83 1.13
CA SER A 70 -10.67 6.99 -0.02
C SER A 70 -10.41 8.28 -0.81
N GLU A 71 -9.82 9.29 -0.18
CA GLU A 71 -9.44 10.54 -0.86
C GLU A 71 -8.29 10.30 -1.84
N ASN A 72 -8.24 11.05 -2.94
CA ASN A 72 -7.11 11.01 -3.87
C ASN A 72 -5.99 11.96 -3.39
N ILE A 73 -5.25 11.50 -2.38
CA ILE A 73 -4.11 12.20 -1.80
C ILE A 73 -2.87 12.01 -2.70
N ARG A 74 -1.99 13.03 -2.79
CA ARG A 74 -0.70 12.92 -3.48
C ARG A 74 0.26 12.01 -2.71
N ASP A 75 1.19 11.37 -3.40
CA ASP A 75 2.16 10.45 -2.79
C ASP A 75 3.01 11.10 -1.69
N GLU A 76 3.53 12.30 -1.93
CA GLU A 76 4.29 13.08 -0.94
C GLU A 76 3.51 13.32 0.37
N GLN A 77 2.19 13.49 0.26
CA GLN A 77 1.32 13.68 1.41
C GLN A 77 0.97 12.34 2.09
N PHE A 78 0.85 11.27 1.31
CA PHE A 78 0.57 9.93 1.82
C PHE A 78 1.75 9.36 2.62
N PHE A 79 3.00 9.65 2.23
CA PHE A 79 4.22 9.13 2.86
C PHE A 79 4.93 10.11 3.82
N LYS A 80 4.23 11.16 4.28
CA LYS A 80 4.82 12.19 5.13
C LYS A 80 5.19 11.67 6.54
#